data_AF-A0A432LKW0-F1
#
_entry.id   AF-A0A432LKW0-F1
#
_cell.length_a   1.000
_cell.length_b   1.000
_cell.length_c   1.000
_cell.angle_alpha   90.00
_cell.angle_beta   90.00
_cell.angle_gamma   90.00
#
_symmetry.space_group_name_H-M   'P 1'
#
loop_
_entity.id
_entity.type
_entity.pdbx_description
1 polymer ?
#
loop_
_entity_poly.entity_id
_entity_poly.type
_entity_poly.pdbx_seq_one_letter_code
_entity_poly.pdbx_strand_id
1 'polypeptide(L)'
;MARDTMIYQLAEKYYSTSPYAYCVNNPMRFVDTDGKKIKTILYINNSNDPTSYYNSPINFRNAMFMFAKTSFGKQVIADLTPKGSHLFGVAGNGKYAEFNFVLQEEKIYDQQTRTAKFHVGNHWLATQTQMGVDDYGRPKFTIIFDLDYSEAELVETITHEFTVHLSNIYDIFDAYLRTGNSDESKRIWNRYTQSEEHENLRETDKKKQLRGTINYNNTRDELIKKYPDLKETFYNARK
;
A
#
# COMPACT_ATOMS: atom_id res chain seq x y z
N MET A 1 31.90 -47.25 33.89
CA MET A 1 31.16 -46.23 34.66
C MET A 1 30.70 -45.21 33.64
N ALA A 2 29.53 -45.40 33.01
CA ALA A 2 28.16 -45.03 33.40
C ALA A 2 27.70 -44.09 32.27
N ARG A 3 27.12 -44.61 31.18
CA ARG A 3 25.69 -44.92 30.98
C ARG A 3 24.83 -43.74 31.44
N ASP A 4 24.26 -43.02 30.48
CA ASP A 4 22.87 -42.57 30.51
C ASP A 4 22.39 -42.15 29.11
N THR A 5 21.87 -43.16 28.43
CA THR A 5 20.81 -43.11 27.42
C THR A 5 19.60 -42.34 27.95
N MET A 6 19.21 -41.26 27.26
CA MET A 6 17.82 -40.77 27.26
C MET A 6 17.59 -39.99 25.97
N ILE A 7 17.43 -40.77 24.88
CA ILE A 7 16.72 -40.31 23.68
C ILE A 7 15.29 -40.04 24.14
N TYR A 8 14.91 -38.77 24.28
CA TYR A 8 13.51 -38.42 24.45
C TYR A 8 12.77 -38.79 23.16
N GLN A 9 12.06 -39.91 23.24
CA GLN A 9 11.15 -40.49 22.27
C GLN A 9 9.93 -39.59 22.00
N LEU A 10 10.13 -38.44 21.36
CA LEU A 10 9.03 -37.64 20.79
C LEU A 10 9.32 -37.14 19.36
N ALA A 11 10.46 -37.51 18.77
CA ALA A 11 10.86 -37.06 17.44
C ALA A 11 10.13 -37.76 16.28
N GLU A 12 9.30 -38.78 16.52
CA GLU A 12 8.74 -39.61 15.45
C GLU A 12 7.31 -39.26 15.00
N LYS A 13 6.72 -38.12 15.44
CA LYS A 13 5.30 -37.83 15.10
C LYS A 13 5.02 -36.74 14.08
N TYR A 14 6.01 -36.13 13.44
CA TYR A 14 5.77 -35.27 12.26
C TYR A 14 6.92 -35.34 11.25
N TYR A 15 6.82 -36.24 10.27
CA TYR A 15 7.46 -36.05 8.96
C TYR A 15 6.60 -35.02 8.21
N SER A 16 7.09 -33.81 7.89
CA SER A 16 7.76 -33.57 6.59
C SER A 16 8.57 -32.26 6.53
N THR A 17 9.31 -31.88 7.58
CA THR A 17 10.36 -30.86 7.45
C THR A 17 11.64 -31.39 8.07
N SER A 18 12.62 -31.71 7.21
CA SER A 18 13.97 -32.07 7.65
C SER A 18 14.48 -31.00 8.64
N PRO A 19 15.15 -31.37 9.74
CA PRO A 19 15.79 -30.40 10.63
C PRO A 19 16.92 -29.61 9.93
N TYR A 20 17.27 -29.97 8.68
CA TYR A 20 18.15 -29.21 7.78
C TYR A 20 17.39 -28.42 6.70
N ALA A 21 16.06 -28.31 6.79
CA ALA A 21 15.25 -27.49 5.88
C ALA A 21 15.39 -26.01 6.24
N TYR A 22 16.47 -25.39 5.78
CA TYR A 22 16.60 -23.94 5.76
C TYR A 22 15.41 -23.34 4.97
N CYS A 23 14.71 -22.38 5.57
CA CYS A 23 13.60 -21.63 4.99
C CYS A 23 12.28 -22.36 4.69
N VAL A 24 11.92 -23.51 5.30
CA VAL A 24 10.54 -24.08 5.19
C VAL A 24 9.94 -24.00 3.76
N ASN A 25 10.70 -24.38 2.73
CA ASN A 25 10.30 -24.30 1.32
C ASN A 25 9.87 -22.91 0.77
N ASN A 26 10.26 -21.80 1.40
CA ASN A 26 10.13 -20.47 0.81
C ASN A 26 11.45 -19.70 0.88
N PRO A 27 12.45 -20.09 0.05
CA PRO A 27 13.68 -19.31 -0.04
C PRO A 27 13.34 -17.95 -0.66
N MET A 28 13.55 -16.91 0.15
CA MET A 28 13.54 -15.49 -0.22
C MET A 28 14.12 -15.27 -1.63
N ARG A 29 13.26 -15.18 -2.65
CA ARG A 29 13.68 -14.95 -4.05
C ARG A 29 13.56 -13.49 -4.49
N PHE A 30 13.36 -12.56 -3.56
CA PHE A 30 13.20 -11.14 -3.88
C PHE A 30 14.09 -10.30 -2.96
N VAL A 31 15.40 -10.45 -3.12
CA VAL A 31 16.32 -9.40 -2.64
C VAL A 31 16.09 -8.19 -3.53
N ASP A 32 15.60 -7.11 -2.94
CA ASP A 32 15.63 -5.78 -3.52
C ASP A 32 17.08 -5.28 -3.53
N THR A 33 17.82 -5.65 -4.57
CA THR A 33 19.26 -5.39 -4.68
C THR A 33 19.58 -3.90 -4.86
N ASP A 34 18.62 -3.09 -5.31
CA ASP A 34 18.80 -1.66 -5.58
C ASP A 34 17.91 -0.75 -4.72
N GLY A 35 16.98 -1.31 -3.93
CA GLY A 35 16.10 -0.58 -3.02
C GLY A 35 14.90 0.08 -3.71
N LYS A 36 14.67 -0.23 -5.00
CA LYS A 36 13.76 0.47 -5.92
C LYS A 36 12.54 -0.37 -6.24
N LYS A 37 11.53 -0.35 -5.36
CA LYS A 37 10.31 -1.16 -5.52
C LYS A 37 9.10 -0.51 -4.87
N ILE A 38 7.92 -0.88 -5.38
CA ILE A 38 6.73 -0.86 -4.54
C ILE A 38 6.90 -1.86 -3.40
N LYS A 39 6.87 -1.38 -2.16
CA LYS A 39 7.08 -2.20 -0.97
C LYS A 39 6.11 -1.85 0.15
N THR A 40 5.73 -2.87 0.91
CA THR A 40 5.03 -2.69 2.18
C THR A 40 6.03 -2.72 3.32
N ILE A 41 5.86 -1.81 4.28
CA ILE A 41 6.70 -1.71 5.47
C ILE A 41 5.81 -1.55 6.69
N LEU A 42 5.85 -2.54 7.58
CA LEU A 42 5.08 -2.54 8.83
C LEU A 42 5.91 -1.97 9.97
N TYR A 43 5.34 -0.99 10.66
CA TYR A 43 5.82 -0.46 11.93
C TYR A 43 4.82 -0.83 13.03
N ILE A 44 5.33 -1.37 14.15
CA ILE A 44 4.52 -1.65 15.33
C ILE A 44 4.91 -0.68 16.44
N ASN A 45 3.92 -0.12 17.13
CA ASN A 45 4.10 0.78 18.27
C ASN A 45 5.00 2.00 18.00
N ASN A 46 4.87 2.59 16.80
CA ASN A 46 5.65 3.76 16.38
C ASN A 46 7.17 3.55 16.54
N SER A 47 7.64 2.32 16.34
CA SER A 47 9.06 1.98 16.29
C SER A 47 9.76 2.76 15.17
N ASN A 48 11.01 3.15 15.40
CA ASN A 48 11.86 3.70 14.34
C ASN A 48 12.32 2.62 13.35
N ASP A 49 12.38 1.37 13.83
CA ASP A 49 12.77 0.22 13.02
C ASP A 49 11.53 -0.52 12.51
N PRO A 50 11.49 -0.87 11.21
CA PRO A 50 10.40 -1.62 10.64
C PRO A 50 10.39 -3.05 11.18
N THR A 51 9.20 -3.49 11.58
CA THR A 51 8.97 -4.85 12.09
C THR A 51 8.94 -5.87 10.96
N SER A 52 8.46 -5.49 9.78
CA SER A 52 8.31 -6.40 8.64
C SER A 52 8.38 -5.65 7.31
N TYR A 53 8.94 -6.31 6.31
CA TYR A 53 8.92 -5.89 4.91
C TYR A 53 8.16 -6.92 4.09
N TYR A 54 7.33 -6.47 3.14
CA TYR A 54 6.59 -7.33 2.20
C TYR A 54 5.59 -8.31 2.86
N ASN A 55 5.40 -8.23 4.17
CA ASN A 55 4.47 -9.09 4.91
C ASN A 55 3.56 -8.22 5.79
N SER A 56 2.42 -7.87 5.20
CA SER A 56 1.40 -7.00 5.76
C SER A 56 0.42 -7.76 6.68
N PRO A 57 -0.16 -7.10 7.70
CA PRO A 57 -1.25 -7.67 8.50
C PRO A 57 -2.45 -8.08 7.66
N ILE A 58 -3.21 -9.06 8.16
CA ILE A 58 -4.26 -9.76 7.39
C ILE A 58 -5.29 -8.82 6.76
N ASN A 59 -5.85 -7.87 7.54
CA ASN A 59 -6.89 -6.96 7.05
C ASN A 59 -6.35 -6.06 5.92
N PHE A 60 -5.18 -5.44 6.12
CA PHE A 60 -4.56 -4.58 5.10
C PHE A 60 -4.22 -5.37 3.84
N ARG A 61 -3.64 -6.56 4.01
CA ARG A 61 -3.31 -7.46 2.90
C ARG A 61 -4.54 -7.83 2.10
N ASN A 62 -5.62 -8.22 2.76
CA ASN A 62 -6.88 -8.57 2.11
C ASN A 62 -7.51 -7.38 1.39
N ALA A 63 -7.49 -6.20 2.02
CA ALA A 63 -7.97 -4.97 1.42
C ALA A 63 -7.19 -4.62 0.13
N MET A 64 -5.86 -4.71 0.17
CA MET A 64 -5.02 -4.56 -1.02
C MET A 64 -5.32 -5.62 -2.10
N PHE A 65 -5.57 -6.88 -1.72
CA PHE A 65 -6.02 -7.91 -2.69
C PHE A 65 -7.37 -7.58 -3.33
N MET A 66 -8.31 -6.98 -2.59
CA MET A 66 -9.59 -6.54 -3.14
C MET A 66 -9.39 -5.38 -4.12
N PHE A 67 -8.64 -4.36 -3.71
CA PHE A 67 -8.29 -3.22 -4.57
C PHE A 67 -7.55 -3.66 -5.85
N ALA A 68 -6.57 -4.57 -5.73
CA ALA A 68 -5.78 -5.12 -6.83
C ALA A 68 -6.61 -5.89 -7.88
N LYS A 69 -7.83 -6.31 -7.53
CA LYS A 69 -8.76 -7.00 -8.45
C LYS A 69 -9.62 -6.04 -9.27
N THR A 70 -9.52 -4.73 -9.05
CA THR A 70 -10.13 -3.70 -9.89
C THR A 70 -9.25 -3.40 -11.11
N SER A 71 -9.80 -2.79 -12.15
CA SER A 71 -9.07 -2.39 -13.35
C SER A 71 -7.95 -1.41 -13.00
N PHE A 72 -8.26 -0.37 -12.20
CA PHE A 72 -7.30 0.65 -11.77
C PHE A 72 -6.23 0.06 -10.85
N GLY A 73 -6.64 -0.66 -9.80
CA GLY A 73 -5.73 -1.25 -8.82
C GLY A 73 -4.79 -2.28 -9.45
N LYS A 74 -5.29 -3.11 -10.37
CA LYS A 74 -4.45 -4.03 -11.15
C LYS A 74 -3.39 -3.30 -11.96
N GLN A 75 -3.79 -2.22 -12.65
CA GLN A 75 -2.86 -1.45 -13.48
C GLN A 75 -1.74 -0.82 -12.65
N VAL A 76 -2.09 -0.07 -11.60
CA VAL A 76 -1.10 0.65 -10.80
C VAL A 76 -0.14 -0.30 -10.10
N ILE A 77 -0.63 -1.44 -9.59
CA ILE A 77 0.24 -2.44 -8.97
C ILE A 77 1.14 -3.10 -10.02
N ALA A 78 0.63 -3.47 -11.20
CA ALA A 78 1.43 -4.07 -12.25
C ALA A 78 2.53 -3.13 -12.76
N ASP A 79 2.19 -1.85 -12.94
CA ASP A 79 3.10 -0.83 -13.47
C ASP A 79 4.25 -0.52 -12.50
N LEU A 80 3.98 -0.49 -11.19
CA LEU A 80 4.98 -0.24 -10.15
C LEU A 80 5.76 -1.49 -9.74
N THR A 81 5.27 -2.69 -10.07
CA THR A 81 5.92 -3.95 -9.69
C THR A 81 6.92 -4.40 -10.76
N PRO A 82 8.17 -4.76 -10.40
CA PRO A 82 9.16 -5.25 -11.37
C PRO A 82 8.68 -6.48 -12.16
N LYS A 83 9.08 -6.55 -13.44
CA LYS A 83 8.78 -7.70 -14.29
C LYS A 83 9.27 -9.01 -13.67
N GLY A 84 8.40 -10.02 -13.63
CA GLY A 84 8.69 -11.32 -13.02
C GLY A 84 8.45 -11.40 -11.51
N SER A 85 8.08 -10.28 -10.88
CA SER A 85 7.64 -10.25 -9.47
C SER A 85 6.11 -10.20 -9.38
N HIS A 86 5.56 -10.49 -8.20
CA HIS A 86 4.14 -10.35 -7.91
C HIS A 86 3.95 -9.54 -6.64
N LEU A 87 2.92 -8.69 -6.63
CA LEU A 87 2.48 -7.99 -5.44
C LEU A 87 0.95 -8.03 -5.36
N PHE A 88 0.41 -8.40 -4.20
CA PHE A 88 -1.04 -8.59 -3.99
C PHE A 88 -1.74 -9.38 -5.10
N GLY A 89 -1.07 -10.43 -5.61
CA GLY A 89 -1.62 -11.32 -6.63
C GLY A 89 -1.56 -10.76 -8.06
N VAL A 90 -0.96 -9.59 -8.27
CA VAL A 90 -0.76 -8.97 -9.58
C VAL A 90 0.67 -9.17 -10.03
N ALA A 91 0.84 -9.69 -11.25
CA ALA A 91 2.15 -9.81 -11.89
C ALA A 91 2.64 -8.42 -12.34
N GLY A 92 3.89 -8.10 -12.01
CA GLY A 92 4.52 -6.86 -12.44
C GLY A 92 4.86 -6.85 -13.93
N ASN A 93 4.65 -5.70 -14.58
CA ASN A 93 5.12 -5.45 -15.94
C ASN A 93 6.38 -4.56 -15.96
N GLY A 94 6.69 -3.88 -14.85
CA GLY A 94 7.90 -3.10 -14.66
C GLY A 94 7.91 -1.70 -15.27
N LYS A 95 6.78 -1.18 -15.78
CA LYS A 95 6.74 0.09 -16.52
C LYS A 95 7.32 1.28 -15.74
N TYR A 96 7.03 1.35 -14.45
CA TYR A 96 7.48 2.41 -13.54
C TYR A 96 8.16 1.84 -12.29
N ALA A 97 8.69 0.61 -12.38
CA ALA A 97 9.29 -0.07 -11.24
C ALA A 97 10.61 0.55 -10.76
N GLU A 98 11.19 1.49 -11.50
CA GLU A 98 12.39 2.23 -11.06
C GLU A 98 12.11 3.27 -9.96
N PHE A 99 10.85 3.66 -9.78
CA PHE A 99 10.42 4.65 -8.80
C PHE A 99 10.09 4.02 -7.45
N ASN A 100 10.38 4.75 -6.39
CA ASN A 100 10.14 4.29 -5.03
C ASN A 100 8.69 4.55 -4.62
N PHE A 101 8.00 3.49 -4.21
CA PHE A 101 6.64 3.58 -3.71
C PHE A 101 6.51 2.78 -2.42
N VAL A 102 6.19 3.45 -1.31
CA VAL A 102 6.14 2.83 0.01
C VAL A 102 4.70 2.85 0.52
N LEU A 103 4.20 1.65 0.81
CA LEU A 103 3.00 1.43 1.61
C LEU A 103 3.45 1.24 3.06
N GLN A 104 3.47 2.31 3.83
CA GLN A 104 3.84 2.30 5.23
C GLN A 104 2.61 1.95 6.06
N GLU A 105 2.71 0.88 6.83
CA GLU A 105 1.63 0.29 7.62
C GLU A 105 1.91 0.53 9.10
N GLU A 106 1.09 1.32 9.77
CA GLU A 106 1.27 1.69 11.17
C GLU A 106 0.28 0.94 12.05
N LYS A 107 0.78 -0.02 12.83
CA LYS A 107 -0.01 -0.72 13.83
C LYS A 107 0.37 -0.25 15.23
N ILE A 108 -0.40 0.69 15.77
CA ILE A 108 -0.12 1.35 17.06
C ILE A 108 -1.19 0.94 18.06
N TYR A 109 -0.79 0.20 19.10
CA TYR A 109 -1.73 -0.22 20.17
C TYR A 109 -1.95 0.87 21.23
N ASP A 110 -0.96 1.74 21.45
CA ASP A 110 -1.05 2.84 22.40
C ASP A 110 -1.87 4.01 21.83
N GLN A 111 -3.00 4.32 22.46
CA GLN A 111 -3.92 5.35 21.95
C GLN A 111 -3.34 6.75 21.97
N GLN A 112 -2.47 7.08 22.93
CA GLN A 112 -1.84 8.40 23.00
C GLN A 112 -0.87 8.60 21.82
N THR A 113 -0.07 7.58 21.53
CA THR A 113 0.86 7.56 20.39
C THR A 113 0.11 7.59 19.07
N ARG A 114 -0.97 6.83 18.94
CA ARG A 114 -1.81 6.82 17.74
C ARG A 114 -2.46 8.19 17.52
N THR A 115 -3.03 8.80 18.56
CA THR A 115 -3.62 10.15 18.51
C THR A 115 -2.58 11.17 18.07
N ALA A 116 -1.37 11.13 18.61
CA ALA A 116 -0.31 12.06 18.24
C ALA A 116 0.09 11.99 16.76
N LYS A 117 -0.09 10.83 16.11
CA LYS A 117 0.31 10.60 14.72
C LYS A 117 -0.83 10.82 13.71
N PHE A 118 -2.05 10.46 14.09
CA PHE A 118 -3.19 10.38 13.18
C PHE A 118 -4.36 11.29 13.57
N HIS A 119 -4.24 12.11 14.61
CA HIS A 119 -5.30 13.05 14.98
C HIS A 119 -4.84 14.50 14.75
N VAL A 120 -5.55 15.24 13.90
CA VAL A 120 -5.28 16.65 13.59
C VAL A 120 -6.51 17.49 13.92
N GLY A 121 -6.35 18.42 14.86
CA GLY A 121 -7.48 19.20 15.37
C GLY A 121 -8.52 18.28 16.03
N ASN A 122 -9.73 18.22 15.46
CA ASN A 122 -10.83 17.36 15.90
C ASN A 122 -11.11 16.20 14.92
N HIS A 123 -10.16 15.84 14.06
CA HIS A 123 -10.35 14.85 13.00
C HIS A 123 -9.27 13.77 13.03
N TRP A 124 -9.70 12.53 12.85
CA TRP A 124 -8.81 11.39 12.58
C TRP A 124 -8.45 11.34 11.11
N LEU A 125 -7.17 11.12 10.84
CA LEU A 125 -6.60 10.80 9.54
C LEU A 125 -6.40 9.29 9.47
N ALA A 126 -7.19 8.60 8.64
CA ALA A 126 -6.96 7.17 8.39
C ALA A 126 -5.64 6.91 7.64
N THR A 127 -5.12 7.93 6.97
CA THR A 127 -3.97 7.81 6.08
C THR A 127 -3.35 9.17 5.74
N GLN A 128 -2.11 9.16 5.26
CA GLN A 128 -1.39 10.33 4.75
C GLN A 128 -0.61 9.95 3.50
N THR A 129 -0.82 10.66 2.39
CA THR A 129 0.01 10.50 1.18
C THR A 129 1.02 11.63 1.04
N GLN A 130 2.27 11.26 0.77
CA GLN A 130 3.39 12.19 0.64
C GLN A 130 4.20 11.88 -0.62
N MET A 131 4.70 12.93 -1.26
CA MET A 131 5.71 12.85 -2.31
C MET A 131 7.00 13.53 -1.84
N GLY A 132 8.11 12.83 -2.04
CA GLY A 132 9.46 13.35 -1.85
C GLY A 132 10.35 12.99 -3.04
N VAL A 133 11.66 13.02 -2.81
CA VAL A 133 12.66 12.50 -3.74
C VAL A 133 13.52 11.46 -3.04
N ASP A 134 14.03 10.48 -3.80
CA ASP A 134 15.03 9.55 -3.30
C ASP A 134 16.46 10.12 -3.40
N ASP A 135 17.45 9.34 -2.97
CA ASP A 135 18.87 9.73 -2.95
C ASP A 135 19.44 10.07 -4.34
N TYR A 136 18.72 9.69 -5.41
CA TYR A 136 19.07 9.96 -6.81
C TYR A 136 18.24 11.11 -7.39
N GLY A 137 17.44 11.79 -6.56
CA GLY A 137 16.58 12.90 -6.98
C GLY A 137 15.31 12.47 -7.72
N ARG A 138 14.95 11.18 -7.72
CA ARG A 138 13.75 10.66 -8.39
C ARG A 138 12.52 10.79 -7.49
N PRO A 139 11.32 11.01 -8.06
CA PRO A 139 10.07 10.95 -7.30
C PRO A 139 9.96 9.70 -6.44
N LYS A 140 9.63 9.92 -5.17
CA LYS A 140 9.32 8.87 -4.20
C LYS A 140 7.97 9.16 -3.58
N PHE A 141 7.12 8.13 -3.49
CA PHE A 141 5.82 8.22 -2.85
C PHE A 141 5.79 7.37 -1.59
N THR A 142 5.15 7.89 -0.54
CA THR A 142 4.85 7.15 0.68
C THR A 142 3.38 7.38 1.02
N ILE A 143 2.63 6.30 1.19
CA ILE A 143 1.31 6.34 1.83
C ILE A 143 1.44 5.71 3.21
N ILE A 144 1.06 6.44 4.25
CA ILE A 144 1.14 6.02 5.64
C ILE A 144 -0.27 5.68 6.10
N PHE A 145 -0.56 4.39 6.30
CA PHE A 145 -1.86 3.89 6.74
C PHE A 145 -1.89 3.66 8.24
N ASP A 146 -2.92 4.16 8.90
CA ASP A 146 -3.33 3.68 10.21
C ASP A 146 -4.08 2.33 10.05
N LEU A 147 -3.60 1.28 10.70
CA LEU A 147 -4.18 -0.06 10.56
C LEU A 147 -5.29 -0.36 11.56
N ASP A 148 -5.65 0.57 12.45
CA ASP A 148 -6.73 0.39 13.44
C ASP A 148 -8.11 0.74 12.86
N TYR A 149 -8.40 0.13 11.69
CA TYR A 149 -9.66 0.21 10.95
C TYR A 149 -10.08 -1.19 10.49
N SER A 150 -11.38 -1.36 10.23
CA SER A 150 -11.89 -2.62 9.66
C SER A 150 -11.33 -2.87 8.25
N GLU A 151 -11.38 -4.12 7.79
CA GLU A 151 -10.96 -4.47 6.43
C GLU A 151 -11.73 -3.65 5.37
N ALA A 152 -13.03 -3.44 5.56
CA ALA A 152 -13.85 -2.66 4.63
C ALA A 152 -13.43 -1.18 4.59
N GLU A 153 -13.16 -0.57 5.76
CA GLU A 153 -12.67 0.82 5.85
C GLU A 153 -11.27 0.96 5.22
N LEU A 154 -10.40 -0.05 5.39
CA LEU A 154 -9.11 -0.08 4.72
C LEU A 154 -9.25 -0.18 3.20
N VAL A 155 -10.22 -0.94 2.68
CA VAL A 155 -10.48 -0.99 1.22
C VAL A 155 -10.89 0.38 0.70
N GLU A 156 -11.77 1.08 1.41
CA GLU A 156 -12.19 2.45 1.07
C GLU A 156 -11.00 3.40 1.09
N THR A 157 -10.23 3.39 2.19
CA THR A 157 -9.06 4.25 2.39
C THR A 157 -8.00 4.03 1.31
N ILE A 158 -7.65 2.77 1.02
CA ILE A 158 -6.72 2.41 -0.06
C ILE A 158 -7.25 2.93 -1.39
N THR A 159 -8.54 2.74 -1.68
CA THR A 159 -9.15 3.18 -2.93
C THR A 159 -9.07 4.70 -3.04
N HIS A 160 -9.41 5.44 -1.98
CA HIS A 160 -9.33 6.89 -1.91
C HIS A 160 -7.92 7.39 -2.21
N GLU A 161 -6.91 6.94 -1.46
CA GLU A 161 -5.53 7.43 -1.62
C GLU A 161 -4.98 7.20 -3.02
N PHE A 162 -5.16 5.98 -3.55
CA PHE A 162 -4.63 5.62 -4.86
C PHE A 162 -5.36 6.32 -6.01
N THR A 163 -6.67 6.50 -5.90
CA THR A 163 -7.45 7.05 -7.02
C THR A 163 -7.52 8.56 -6.98
N VAL A 164 -7.58 9.18 -5.80
CA VAL A 164 -7.71 10.63 -5.62
C VAL A 164 -6.34 11.27 -5.60
N HIS A 165 -5.57 11.05 -4.53
CA HIS A 165 -4.30 11.73 -4.29
C HIS A 165 -3.19 11.27 -5.24
N LEU A 166 -3.22 10.01 -5.69
CA LEU A 166 -2.29 9.49 -6.69
C LEU A 166 -2.86 9.50 -8.12
N SER A 167 -3.97 10.22 -8.36
CA SER A 167 -4.53 10.38 -9.70
C SER A 167 -3.48 10.87 -10.70
N ASN A 168 -2.59 11.78 -10.25
CA ASN A 168 -1.36 12.35 -10.82
C ASN A 168 -0.25 11.40 -11.33
N ILE A 169 -0.19 10.16 -10.83
CA ILE A 169 1.11 9.50 -10.62
C ILE A 169 1.92 9.23 -11.90
N TYR A 170 1.27 8.83 -12.98
CA TYR A 170 1.98 8.56 -14.24
C TYR A 170 2.52 9.83 -14.90
N ASP A 171 1.78 10.94 -14.83
CA ASP A 171 2.26 12.23 -15.35
C ASP A 171 3.49 12.70 -14.56
N ILE A 172 3.53 12.40 -13.25
CA ILE A 172 4.66 12.72 -12.38
C ILE A 172 5.91 11.93 -12.79
N PHE A 173 5.76 10.63 -13.05
CA PHE A 173 6.85 9.77 -13.52
C PHE A 173 7.33 10.18 -14.91
N ASP A 174 6.41 10.34 -15.86
CA ASP A 174 6.73 10.72 -17.24
C ASP A 174 7.42 12.08 -17.30
N ALA A 175 7.02 13.02 -16.44
CA ALA A 175 7.71 14.31 -16.29
C ALA A 175 9.18 14.12 -15.89
N TYR A 176 9.46 13.30 -14.87
CA TYR A 176 10.84 13.03 -14.45
C TYR A 176 11.64 12.32 -15.54
N LEU A 177 11.08 11.28 -16.16
CA LEU A 177 11.77 10.53 -17.21
C LEU A 177 12.14 11.42 -18.41
N ARG A 178 11.32 12.43 -18.70
CA ARG A 178 11.58 13.39 -19.77
C ARG A 178 12.62 14.45 -19.40
N THR A 179 12.64 14.94 -18.17
CA THR A 179 13.46 16.08 -17.75
C THR A 179 14.75 15.70 -17.03
N GLY A 180 14.83 14.49 -16.48
CA GLY A 180 15.89 14.04 -15.59
C GLY A 180 15.91 14.72 -14.22
N ASN A 181 14.87 15.48 -13.86
CA ASN A 181 14.76 16.17 -12.57
C ASN A 181 13.31 16.26 -12.06
N SER A 182 13.15 16.45 -10.75
CA SER A 182 11.85 16.38 -10.08
C SER A 182 11.08 17.70 -10.01
N ASP A 183 11.52 18.78 -10.66
CA ASP A 183 10.85 20.08 -10.51
C ASP A 183 9.47 20.08 -11.15
N GLU A 184 9.34 19.54 -12.36
CA GLU A 184 8.05 19.42 -13.03
C GLU A 184 7.15 18.39 -12.34
N SER A 185 7.73 17.28 -11.87
CA SER A 185 7.06 16.28 -11.03
C SER A 185 6.42 16.91 -9.79
N LYS A 186 7.14 17.80 -9.09
CA LYS A 186 6.62 18.54 -7.93
C LYS A 186 5.51 19.52 -8.29
N ARG A 187 5.58 20.17 -9.46
CA ARG A 187 4.48 21.05 -9.92
C ARG A 187 3.22 20.27 -10.23
N ILE A 188 3.34 19.10 -10.84
CA ILE A 188 2.20 18.22 -11.12
C ILE A 188 1.59 17.71 -9.81
N TRP A 189 2.41 17.31 -8.83
CA TRP A 189 1.96 16.90 -7.50
C TRP A 189 1.17 18.00 -6.78
N ASN A 190 1.67 19.23 -6.81
CA ASN A 190 1.03 20.38 -6.15
C ASN A 190 -0.04 21.08 -7.01
N ARG A 191 -0.51 20.45 -8.10
CA ARG A 191 -1.47 21.07 -9.02
C ARG A 191 -2.82 21.33 -8.35
N TYR A 192 -3.24 20.43 -7.47
CA TYR A 192 -4.48 20.54 -6.71
C TYR A 192 -4.16 20.42 -5.22
N THR A 193 -4.83 21.23 -4.42
CA THR A 193 -4.82 21.08 -2.96
C THR A 193 -5.69 19.91 -2.55
N GLN A 194 -5.43 19.36 -1.35
CA GLN A 194 -6.27 18.30 -0.78
C GLN A 194 -7.75 18.73 -0.68
N SER A 195 -8.01 20.00 -0.36
CA SER A 195 -9.38 20.55 -0.29
C SER A 195 -10.07 20.51 -1.65
N GLU A 196 -9.39 20.95 -2.72
CA GLU A 196 -9.95 20.93 -4.07
C GLU A 196 -10.25 19.49 -4.54
N GLU A 197 -9.35 18.54 -4.26
CA GLU A 197 -9.57 17.14 -4.58
C GLU A 197 -10.77 16.56 -3.83
N HIS A 198 -10.89 16.84 -2.52
CA HIS A 198 -11.99 16.36 -1.68
C HIS A 198 -13.32 17.01 -2.03
N GLU A 199 -13.34 18.32 -2.29
CA GLU A 199 -14.54 19.03 -2.76
C GLU A 199 -15.03 18.45 -4.09
N ASN A 200 -14.11 18.11 -5.00
CA ASN A 200 -14.47 17.55 -6.28
C ASN A 200 -15.09 16.14 -6.20
N LEU A 201 -14.87 15.37 -5.13
CA LEU A 201 -15.57 14.09 -4.91
C LEU A 201 -17.10 14.25 -4.78
N ARG A 202 -17.56 15.48 -4.48
CA ARG A 202 -18.99 15.83 -4.42
C ARG A 202 -19.53 16.34 -5.77
N GLU A 203 -18.67 16.55 -6.78
CA GLU A 203 -19.07 17.02 -8.11
C GLU A 203 -19.94 15.97 -8.83
N THR A 204 -21.09 16.42 -9.33
CA THR A 204 -22.10 15.60 -10.01
C THR A 204 -22.04 15.74 -11.53
N ASP A 205 -21.54 16.87 -12.04
CA ASP A 205 -21.29 17.08 -13.46
C ASP A 205 -20.01 16.35 -13.86
N LYS A 206 -20.17 15.22 -14.57
CA LYS A 206 -19.06 14.39 -15.06
C LYS A 206 -18.01 15.17 -15.87
N LYS A 207 -18.39 16.29 -16.50
CA LYS A 207 -17.44 17.11 -17.27
C LYS A 207 -16.52 17.96 -16.39
N LYS A 208 -16.89 18.18 -15.13
CA LYS A 208 -16.15 18.95 -14.13
C LYS A 208 -15.41 18.06 -13.12
N GLN A 209 -15.63 16.76 -13.16
CA GLN A 209 -14.93 15.81 -12.30
C GLN A 209 -13.44 15.76 -12.66
N LEU A 210 -12.59 15.90 -11.66
CA LEU A 210 -11.16 15.64 -11.74
C LEU A 210 -10.93 14.16 -12.07
N ARG A 211 -9.75 13.88 -12.65
CA ARG A 211 -9.30 12.51 -12.92
C ARG A 211 -9.42 11.62 -11.68
N GLY A 212 -9.08 12.16 -10.51
CA GLY A 212 -9.16 11.43 -9.26
C GLY A 212 -10.58 11.01 -8.88
N THR A 213 -11.54 11.92 -8.99
CA THR A 213 -12.97 11.64 -8.76
C THR A 213 -13.52 10.59 -9.72
N ILE A 214 -13.14 10.66 -11.00
CA ILE A 214 -13.55 9.67 -12.00
C ILE A 214 -12.98 8.29 -11.64
N ASN A 215 -11.68 8.23 -11.33
CA ASN A 215 -11.01 6.99 -10.95
C ASN A 215 -11.61 6.38 -9.68
N TYR A 216 -11.89 7.21 -8.66
CA TYR A 216 -12.50 6.78 -7.41
C TYR A 216 -13.89 6.18 -7.64
N ASN A 217 -14.76 6.89 -8.37
CA ASN A 217 -16.12 6.42 -8.66
C ASN A 217 -16.11 5.09 -9.44
N ASN A 218 -15.29 4.98 -10.48
CA ASN A 218 -15.19 3.74 -11.27
C ASN A 218 -14.66 2.58 -10.43
N THR A 219 -13.61 2.81 -9.64
CA THR A 219 -12.98 1.77 -8.80
C THR A 219 -13.91 1.32 -7.68
N ARG A 220 -14.61 2.26 -7.03
CA ARG A 220 -15.67 1.97 -6.06
C ARG A 220 -16.76 1.10 -6.69
N ASP A 221 -17.27 1.48 -7.85
CA ASP A 221 -18.39 0.77 -8.47
C ASP A 221 -17.99 -0.67 -8.86
N GLU A 222 -16.75 -0.89 -9.30
CA GLU A 222 -16.19 -2.23 -9.50
C GLU A 222 -16.08 -3.02 -8.18
N LEU A 223 -15.61 -2.39 -7.11
CA LEU A 223 -15.49 -3.01 -5.79
C LEU A 223 -16.84 -3.41 -5.22
N ILE A 224 -17.83 -2.51 -5.22
CA ILE A 224 -19.20 -2.80 -4.75
C ILE A 224 -19.83 -3.91 -5.60
N LYS A 225 -19.61 -3.90 -6.92
CA LYS A 225 -20.12 -4.96 -7.79
C LYS A 225 -19.53 -6.33 -7.44
N LYS A 226 -18.26 -6.40 -7.06
CA LYS A 226 -17.59 -7.66 -6.69
C LYS A 226 -17.81 -8.05 -5.22
N TYR A 227 -17.95 -7.07 -4.34
CA TYR A 227 -18.08 -7.20 -2.90
C TYR A 227 -19.20 -6.27 -2.39
N PRO A 228 -20.48 -6.70 -2.51
CA PRO A 228 -21.63 -5.86 -2.17
C PRO A 228 -21.63 -5.32 -0.74
N ASP A 229 -21.00 -6.02 0.20
CA ASP A 229 -20.91 -5.65 1.61
C ASP A 229 -20.09 -4.34 1.83
N LEU A 230 -19.26 -3.94 0.86
CA LEU A 230 -18.50 -2.68 0.93
C LEU A 230 -19.38 -1.45 0.67
N LYS A 231 -20.61 -1.64 0.20
CA LYS A 231 -21.50 -0.56 -0.25
C LYS A 231 -21.72 0.51 0.82
N GLU A 232 -21.98 0.09 2.05
CA GLU A 232 -22.25 1.03 3.15
C GLU A 232 -21.01 1.85 3.50
N THR A 233 -19.84 1.21 3.59
CA THR A 233 -18.56 1.87 3.87
C THR A 233 -18.28 2.99 2.86
N PHE A 234 -18.35 2.69 1.57
CA PHE A 234 -18.09 3.68 0.51
C PHE A 234 -19.10 4.84 0.46
N TYR A 235 -20.37 4.61 0.83
CA TYR A 235 -21.36 5.69 0.85
C TYR A 235 -21.31 6.52 2.13
N ASN A 236 -20.86 5.95 3.24
CA ASN A 236 -20.64 6.71 4.47
C ASN A 236 -19.39 7.59 4.37
N ALA A 237 -18.34 7.15 3.67
CA ALA A 237 -17.13 7.94 3.44
C ALA A 237 -17.36 9.24 2.62
N ARG A 238 -18.43 9.32 1.82
CA ARG A 238 -18.78 10.52 1.03
C ARG A 238 -19.49 11.64 1.81
N LYS A 239 -19.91 11.39 3.06
CA LYS A 239 -20.62 12.36 3.89
C LYS A 239 -19.62 13.30 4.55
#